data_AF-A0A374IBY3-F1
#
_entry.id   AF-A0A374IBY3-F1
#
_cell.length_a   1.000
_cell.length_b   1.000
_cell.length_c   1.000
_cell.angle_alpha   90.00
_cell.angle_beta   90.00
_cell.angle_gamma   90.00
#
_symmetry.space_group_name_H-M   'P 1'
#
loop_
_entity.id
_entity.type
_entity.pdbx_description
1 polymer ?
#
loop_
_entity_poly.entity_id
_entity_poly.type
_entity_poly.pdbx_seq_one_letter_code
_entity_poly.pdbx_strand_id
1 'polypeptide(L)'
;MADERNLVDEEDAVKENSTKNQREKKKREKKEKKEKKNAKGNASEPEEDEDEKGGGRLILVLTTILIIAIWMGIIGILIKTDVGGFGSTVLYPLLKDVPYVNKILPQPEETVEQTEGTEHQYGSLSEAISQIKELEKELDEASSTNKNDKKKIKDLKAQIKDLSKYKEDEAAFEKEKEKYYEEVVFSDQAPDIQQYKTYYESIDPENAEVLYKQVVEQITYDSQVEDYAKTYSNMKPQEAASIFDTMTDNLGLVADILMNMGTQQRADILGKMDATTAAKLTEIMEPTKKK
;
A
#
# COMPACT_ATOMS: atom_id res chain seq x y z
N MET A 1 -6.44 57.30 8.89
CA MET A 1 -5.22 56.87 9.63
C MET A 1 -5.36 55.49 10.30
N ALA A 2 -6.43 54.73 10.05
CA ALA A 2 -6.59 53.35 10.52
C ALA A 2 -6.31 52.28 9.44
N ASP A 3 -6.31 52.66 8.15
CA ASP A 3 -6.17 51.69 7.05
C ASP A 3 -4.73 51.27 6.72
N GLU A 4 -3.72 52.05 7.10
CA GLU A 4 -2.32 51.70 6.79
C GLU A 4 -1.72 50.62 7.71
N ARG A 5 -2.32 50.34 8.88
CA ARG A 5 -1.78 49.32 9.81
C ARG A 5 -2.23 47.90 9.47
N ASN A 6 -3.47 47.72 9.00
CA ASN A 6 -3.99 46.39 8.65
C ASN A 6 -3.37 45.81 7.37
N LEU A 7 -2.96 46.67 6.42
CA LEU A 7 -2.30 46.26 5.18
C LEU A 7 -0.88 45.71 5.40
N VAL A 8 -0.19 46.14 6.46
CA VAL A 8 1.17 45.69 6.78
C VAL A 8 1.14 44.31 7.47
N ASP A 9 0.17 44.08 8.35
CA ASP A 9 0.02 42.81 9.07
C ASP A 9 -0.39 41.64 8.13
N GLU A 10 -1.13 41.94 7.05
CA GLU A 10 -1.58 40.93 6.07
C GLU A 10 -0.45 40.55 5.08
N GLU A 11 0.39 41.50 4.66
CA GLU A 11 1.57 41.23 3.82
C GLU A 11 2.63 40.39 4.56
N ASP A 12 2.85 40.66 5.85
CA ASP A 12 3.85 39.95 6.64
C ASP A 12 3.41 38.50 6.95
N ALA A 13 2.11 38.25 7.15
CA ALA A 13 1.56 36.91 7.31
C ALA A 13 1.67 36.05 6.03
N VAL A 14 1.49 36.66 4.85
CA VAL A 14 1.62 35.98 3.54
C VAL A 14 3.10 35.68 3.21
N LYS A 15 4.03 36.56 3.59
CA LYS A 15 5.48 36.33 3.47
C LYS A 15 5.97 35.25 4.43
N GLU A 16 5.46 35.17 5.65
CA GLU A 16 5.85 34.11 6.59
C GLU A 16 5.34 32.73 6.15
N ASN A 17 4.11 32.65 5.61
CA ASN A 17 3.50 31.40 5.17
C ASN A 17 4.16 30.85 3.90
N SER A 18 4.48 31.71 2.93
CA SER A 18 5.22 31.31 1.71
C SER A 18 6.65 30.85 2.02
N THR A 19 7.30 31.45 3.01
CA THR A 19 8.66 31.05 3.45
C THR A 19 8.65 29.71 4.21
N LYS A 20 7.62 29.44 5.02
CA LYS A 20 7.42 28.13 5.67
C LYS A 20 7.15 27.04 4.63
N ASN A 21 6.30 27.30 3.65
CA ASN A 21 5.93 26.34 2.61
C ASN A 21 7.13 25.98 1.70
N GLN A 22 8.01 26.95 1.37
CA GLN A 22 9.25 26.67 0.65
C GLN A 22 10.27 25.86 1.47
N ARG A 23 10.36 26.07 2.79
CA ARG A 23 11.24 25.29 3.68
C ARG A 23 10.76 23.85 3.85
N GLU A 24 9.44 23.63 3.87
CA GLU A 24 8.87 22.28 3.89
C GLU A 24 9.04 21.55 2.56
N LYS A 25 8.86 22.23 1.43
CA LYS A 25 9.12 21.66 0.10
C LYS A 25 10.58 21.25 -0.08
N LYS A 26 11.54 22.10 0.34
CA LYS A 26 12.97 21.74 0.36
C LYS A 26 13.32 20.60 1.32
N LYS A 27 12.61 20.45 2.45
CA LYS A 27 12.79 19.32 3.37
C LYS A 27 12.22 18.02 2.78
N ARG A 28 11.08 18.07 2.09
CA ARG A 28 10.46 16.91 1.40
C ARG A 28 11.31 16.45 0.22
N GLU A 29 11.83 17.37 -0.61
CA GLU A 29 12.74 17.04 -1.70
C GLU A 29 14.07 16.44 -1.21
N LYS A 30 14.61 16.90 -0.07
CA LYS A 30 15.79 16.28 0.57
C LYS A 30 15.49 14.89 1.14
N LYS A 31 14.27 14.66 1.66
CA LYS A 31 13.83 13.33 2.13
C LYS A 31 13.64 12.37 0.96
N GLU A 32 12.97 12.78 -0.11
CA GLU A 32 12.80 11.97 -1.31
C GLU A 32 14.13 11.68 -2.01
N LYS A 33 15.08 12.63 -2.03
CA LYS A 33 16.43 12.35 -2.56
C LYS A 33 17.23 11.38 -1.68
N LYS A 34 16.99 11.36 -0.35
CA LYS A 34 17.57 10.34 0.55
C LYS A 34 16.89 8.99 0.40
N GLU A 35 15.57 8.94 0.27
CA GLU A 35 14.82 7.70 0.03
C GLU A 35 15.10 7.10 -1.35
N LYS A 36 15.26 7.92 -2.40
CA LYS A 36 15.67 7.45 -3.74
C LYS A 36 17.13 6.98 -3.80
N LYS A 37 18.01 7.49 -2.93
CA LYS A 37 19.37 6.94 -2.75
C LYS A 37 19.36 5.62 -1.98
N ASN A 38 18.48 5.47 -0.98
CA ASN A 38 18.31 4.22 -0.24
C ASN A 38 17.57 3.13 -1.03
N ALA A 39 16.67 3.51 -1.95
CA ALA A 39 15.89 2.57 -2.76
C ALA A 39 16.60 2.12 -4.06
N LYS A 40 17.72 2.75 -4.43
CA LYS A 40 18.48 2.42 -5.66
C LYS A 40 19.93 2.01 -5.38
N GLY A 41 20.22 1.52 -4.18
CA GLY A 41 21.52 1.00 -3.77
C GLY A 41 21.37 -0.27 -2.96
N ASN A 42 20.92 -1.36 -3.58
CA ASN A 42 21.18 -2.69 -3.06
C ASN A 42 21.47 -3.66 -4.22
N ALA A 43 22.54 -3.36 -4.93
CA ALA A 43 23.31 -4.27 -5.75
C ALA A 43 24.69 -3.64 -5.98
N SER A 44 25.37 -3.34 -4.86
CA SER A 44 26.82 -3.21 -4.83
C SER A 44 27.30 -4.30 -3.90
N GLU A 45 28.29 -5.05 -4.36
CA GLU A 45 29.15 -5.95 -3.61
C GLU A 45 29.59 -5.32 -2.26
N PRO A 46 29.99 -6.14 -1.27
CA PRO A 46 30.40 -5.61 0.03
C PRO A 46 31.64 -4.75 -0.16
N GLU A 47 31.45 -3.43 -0.15
CA GLU A 47 32.56 -2.49 0.00
C GLU A 47 33.07 -2.63 1.43
N GLU A 48 34.28 -3.17 1.51
CA GLU A 48 35.16 -3.10 2.66
C GLU A 48 35.46 -1.62 2.93
N ASP A 49 34.70 -1.01 3.83
CA ASP A 49 35.16 0.18 4.56
C ASP A 49 36.24 -0.27 5.55
N GLU A 50 37.44 -0.50 5.02
CA GLU A 50 38.68 -0.47 5.79
C GLU A 50 38.97 0.99 6.15
N ASP A 51 38.56 1.39 7.36
CA ASP A 51 39.38 2.24 8.22
C ASP A 51 38.76 2.34 9.63
N GLU A 52 38.96 1.30 10.44
CA GLU A 52 39.14 1.49 11.88
C GLU A 52 39.91 0.30 12.51
N LYS A 53 41.22 0.51 12.66
CA LYS A 53 42.11 -0.02 13.72
C LYS A 53 41.56 -1.21 14.54
N GLY A 54 41.96 -2.43 14.14
CA GLY A 54 42.35 -3.49 15.08
C GLY A 54 41.27 -4.20 15.95
N GLY A 55 39.97 -3.93 15.78
CA GLY A 55 38.90 -4.54 16.59
C GLY A 55 37.98 -5.54 15.87
N GLY A 56 37.85 -5.46 14.54
CA GLY A 56 36.78 -6.15 13.79
C GLY A 56 36.89 -7.67 13.68
N ARG A 57 38.11 -8.23 13.61
CA ARG A 57 38.31 -9.69 13.46
C ARG A 57 37.89 -10.49 14.70
N LEU A 58 38.10 -9.97 15.91
CA LEU A 58 37.70 -10.66 17.13
C LEU A 58 36.17 -10.67 17.31
N ILE A 59 35.49 -9.59 16.91
CA ILE A 59 34.03 -9.49 16.99
C ILE A 59 33.38 -10.46 15.99
N LEU A 60 33.93 -10.59 14.78
CA LEU A 60 33.49 -11.57 13.79
C LEU A 60 33.69 -13.03 14.26
N VAL A 61 34.83 -13.32 14.88
CA VAL A 61 35.12 -14.66 15.45
C VAL A 61 34.20 -14.98 16.64
N LEU A 62 33.96 -14.03 17.54
CA LEU A 62 33.04 -14.23 18.66
C LEU A 62 31.60 -14.41 18.20
N THR A 63 31.16 -13.64 17.20
CA THR A 63 29.80 -13.75 16.65
C THR A 63 29.59 -15.09 15.94
N THR A 64 30.58 -15.57 15.18
CA THR A 64 30.51 -16.89 14.53
C THR A 64 30.51 -18.05 15.54
N ILE A 65 31.31 -17.97 16.60
CA ILE A 65 31.28 -18.97 17.69
C ILE A 65 29.92 -18.97 18.40
N LEU A 66 29.32 -17.80 18.64
CA LEU A 66 27.98 -17.68 19.23
C LEU A 66 26.90 -18.35 18.37
N ILE A 67 26.95 -18.16 17.06
CA ILE A 67 26.02 -18.81 16.11
C ILE A 67 26.20 -20.34 16.14
N ILE A 68 27.44 -20.83 16.16
CA ILE A 68 27.73 -22.28 16.25
C ILE A 68 27.22 -22.85 17.59
N ALA A 69 27.38 -22.14 18.69
CA ALA A 69 26.90 -22.57 20.00
C ALA A 69 25.36 -22.69 20.05
N ILE A 70 24.64 -21.76 19.41
CA ILE A 70 23.17 -21.82 19.29
C ILE A 70 22.74 -23.04 18.46
N TRP A 71 23.40 -23.30 17.33
CA TRP A 71 23.15 -24.48 16.51
C TRP A 71 23.42 -25.79 17.25
N MET A 72 24.53 -25.87 18.00
CA MET A 72 24.86 -27.01 18.84
C MET A 72 23.83 -27.23 19.95
N GLY A 73 23.25 -26.16 20.50
CA GLY A 73 22.15 -26.23 21.46
C GLY A 73 20.89 -26.86 20.86
N ILE A 74 20.49 -26.44 19.65
CA ILE A 74 19.33 -26.99 18.94
C ILE A 74 19.55 -28.47 18.61
N ILE A 75 20.75 -28.82 18.12
CA ILE A 75 21.13 -30.22 17.83
C ILE A 75 21.12 -31.07 19.11
N GLY A 76 21.63 -30.54 20.22
CA GLY A 76 21.62 -31.24 21.51
C GLY A 76 20.19 -31.53 22.00
N ILE A 77 19.26 -30.60 21.82
CA ILE A 77 17.84 -30.83 22.15
C ILE A 77 17.24 -31.89 21.22
N LEU A 78 17.50 -31.81 19.89
CA LEU A 78 17.05 -32.80 18.90
C LEU A 78 17.50 -34.23 19.22
N ILE A 79 18.74 -34.40 19.66
CA ILE A 79 19.30 -35.69 20.10
C ILE A 79 18.63 -36.16 21.39
N LYS A 80 18.48 -35.25 22.36
CA LYS A 80 17.93 -35.59 23.69
C LYS A 80 16.44 -35.92 23.65
N THR A 81 15.65 -35.26 22.79
CA THR A 81 14.21 -35.50 22.65
C THR A 81 13.87 -36.53 21.58
N ASP A 82 14.89 -37.15 20.97
CA ASP A 82 14.81 -38.15 19.89
C ASP A 82 13.72 -37.84 18.84
N VAL A 83 13.79 -36.64 18.25
CA VAL A 83 12.77 -36.17 17.30
C VAL A 83 12.77 -37.07 16.05
N GLY A 84 11.72 -37.87 15.88
CA GLY A 84 11.56 -38.78 14.74
C GLY A 84 12.57 -39.92 14.69
N GLY A 85 13.19 -40.29 15.82
CA GLY A 85 14.20 -41.38 15.87
C GLY A 85 15.60 -40.98 15.38
N PHE A 86 15.86 -39.69 15.16
CA PHE A 86 17.15 -39.21 14.64
C PHE A 86 18.32 -39.50 15.58
N GLY A 87 18.12 -39.41 16.90
CA GLY A 87 19.15 -39.68 17.90
C GLY A 87 19.47 -41.18 17.99
N SER A 88 18.43 -42.02 18.05
CA SER A 88 18.54 -43.47 18.25
C SER A 88 18.80 -44.28 16.97
N THR A 89 18.24 -43.86 15.83
CA THR A 89 18.29 -44.63 14.57
C THR A 89 19.45 -44.20 13.67
N VAL A 90 19.83 -42.91 13.68
CA VAL A 90 20.85 -42.36 12.77
C VAL A 90 22.17 -42.09 13.50
N LEU A 91 22.14 -41.36 14.61
CA LEU A 91 23.37 -40.91 15.29
C LEU A 91 24.00 -41.98 16.18
N TYR A 92 23.20 -42.78 16.89
CA TYR A 92 23.68 -43.84 17.77
C TYR A 92 24.58 -44.87 17.06
N PRO A 93 24.20 -45.52 15.94
CA PRO A 93 25.04 -46.51 15.29
C PRO A 93 26.36 -45.94 14.72
N LEU A 94 26.41 -44.64 14.40
CA LEU A 94 27.58 -43.96 13.84
C LEU A 94 28.56 -43.43 14.90
N LEU A 95 28.06 -43.02 16.08
CA LEU A 95 28.85 -42.29 17.09
C LEU A 95 29.05 -43.06 18.41
N LYS A 96 28.47 -44.27 18.55
CA LYS A 96 28.60 -45.12 19.75
C LYS A 96 30.05 -45.43 20.15
N ASP A 97 30.97 -45.49 19.18
CA ASP A 97 32.37 -45.87 19.40
C ASP A 97 33.30 -44.66 19.68
N VAL A 98 32.74 -43.44 19.78
CA VAL A 98 33.51 -42.22 20.06
C VAL A 98 33.52 -41.91 21.56
N PRO A 99 34.70 -41.83 22.21
CA PRO A 99 34.79 -41.52 23.64
C PRO A 99 34.16 -40.15 23.96
N TYR A 100 33.52 -40.04 25.12
CA TYR A 100 32.76 -38.88 25.63
C TYR A 100 31.44 -38.55 24.91
N VAL A 101 31.29 -38.83 23.61
CA VAL A 101 30.05 -38.57 22.84
C VAL A 101 28.93 -39.54 23.22
N ASN A 102 29.28 -40.78 23.57
CA ASN A 102 28.34 -41.82 24.03
C ASN A 102 27.48 -41.41 25.26
N LYS A 103 27.87 -40.38 26.02
CA LYS A 103 27.10 -39.90 27.20
C LYS A 103 25.94 -38.95 26.86
N ILE A 104 25.92 -38.39 25.65
CA ILE A 104 24.92 -37.41 25.21
C ILE A 104 23.86 -38.08 24.31
N LEU A 105 24.17 -39.26 23.78
CA LEU A 105 23.24 -40.08 23.02
C LEU A 105 22.17 -40.68 23.95
N PRO A 106 20.90 -40.76 23.52
CA PRO A 106 19.88 -41.49 24.27
C PRO A 106 20.30 -42.97 24.36
N GLN A 107 20.23 -43.54 25.56
CA GLN A 107 20.51 -44.96 25.74
C GLN A 107 19.38 -45.74 25.05
N PRO A 108 19.68 -46.74 24.19
CA PRO A 108 18.66 -47.69 23.80
C PRO A 108 18.18 -48.37 25.08
N GLU A 109 16.87 -48.34 25.32
CA GLU A 109 16.29 -49.15 26.39
C GLU A 109 16.80 -50.59 26.22
N GLU A 110 17.35 -51.14 27.30
CA GLU A 110 17.91 -52.49 27.32
C GLU A 110 16.84 -53.49 26.89
N THR A 111 16.89 -53.84 25.62
CA THR A 111 16.22 -55.00 25.07
C THR A 111 17.03 -56.20 25.53
N VAL A 112 16.54 -56.82 26.61
CA VAL A 112 16.82 -58.22 26.92
C VAL A 112 16.61 -59.02 25.64
N GLU A 113 17.58 -59.86 25.33
CA GLU A 113 17.77 -60.57 24.07
C GLU A 113 16.47 -61.04 23.41
N GLN A 114 16.20 -60.55 22.20
CA GLN A 114 15.23 -61.15 21.30
C GLN A 114 15.82 -62.43 20.72
N THR A 115 15.51 -63.56 21.34
CA THR A 115 15.32 -64.80 20.58
C THR A 115 14.11 -64.63 19.67
N GLU A 116 14.30 -64.88 18.38
CA GLU A 116 13.24 -64.92 17.36
C GLU A 116 12.03 -65.75 17.80
N GLY A 117 10.83 -65.17 17.72
CA GLY A 117 9.58 -65.92 17.88
C GLY A 117 8.40 -65.06 18.32
N THR A 118 7.62 -64.57 17.34
CA THR A 118 6.17 -64.30 17.41
C THR A 118 5.53 -64.24 18.81
N GLU A 119 5.55 -63.08 19.48
CA GLU A 119 4.79 -62.88 20.73
C GLU A 119 3.66 -61.85 20.57
N HIS A 120 2.75 -62.14 19.64
CA HIS A 120 1.34 -61.77 19.82
C HIS A 120 0.58 -63.01 20.31
N GLN A 121 1.01 -63.58 21.42
CA GLN A 121 0.26 -64.65 22.06
C GLN A 121 -0.72 -64.01 23.03
N TYR A 122 -1.95 -63.77 22.57
CA TYR A 122 -3.05 -63.35 23.44
C TYR A 122 -3.11 -64.29 24.66
N GLY A 123 -3.16 -63.75 25.88
CA GLY A 123 -3.11 -64.53 27.11
C GLY A 123 -4.30 -65.49 27.24
N SER A 124 -5.39 -65.24 26.50
CA SER A 124 -6.50 -66.17 26.30
C SER A 124 -7.29 -65.86 25.02
N LEU A 125 -8.06 -66.83 24.51
CA LEU A 125 -9.02 -66.63 23.41
C LEU A 125 -10.02 -65.49 23.72
N SER A 126 -10.35 -65.30 24.99
CA SER A 126 -11.24 -64.23 25.43
C SER A 126 -10.63 -62.84 25.25
N GLU A 127 -9.31 -62.69 25.44
CA GLU A 127 -8.62 -61.42 25.31
C GLU A 127 -8.51 -60.99 23.84
N ALA A 128 -8.23 -61.95 22.95
CA ALA A 128 -8.26 -61.73 21.51
C ALA A 128 -9.64 -61.29 21.02
N ILE A 129 -10.72 -61.94 21.50
CA ILE A 129 -12.09 -61.59 21.13
C ILE A 129 -12.48 -60.19 21.65
N SER A 130 -12.03 -59.82 22.86
CA SER A 130 -12.26 -58.48 23.40
C SER A 130 -11.58 -57.39 22.59
N GLN A 131 -10.31 -57.59 22.19
CA GLN A 131 -9.60 -56.64 21.33
C GLN A 131 -10.24 -56.52 19.94
N ILE A 132 -10.68 -57.64 19.35
CA ILE A 132 -11.39 -57.60 18.05
C ILE A 132 -12.65 -56.75 18.16
N LYS A 133 -13.44 -56.92 19.22
CA LYS A 133 -14.64 -56.09 19.44
C LYS A 133 -14.32 -54.61 19.68
N GLU A 134 -13.25 -54.32 20.40
CA GLU A 134 -12.78 -52.94 20.62
C GLU A 134 -12.36 -52.29 19.29
N LEU A 135 -11.58 -53.00 18.47
CA LEU A 135 -11.14 -52.55 17.15
C LEU A 135 -12.31 -52.39 16.17
N GLU A 136 -13.29 -53.30 16.17
CA GLU A 136 -14.50 -53.16 15.36
C GLU A 136 -15.29 -51.90 15.74
N LYS A 137 -15.37 -51.61 17.05
CA LYS A 137 -16.02 -50.41 17.57
C LYS A 137 -15.25 -49.14 17.19
N GLU A 138 -13.93 -49.12 17.35
CA GLU A 138 -13.08 -47.99 16.92
C GLU A 138 -13.17 -47.77 15.41
N LEU A 139 -13.23 -48.84 14.60
CA LEU A 139 -13.38 -48.75 13.16
C LEU A 139 -14.74 -48.14 12.77
N ASP A 140 -15.82 -48.52 13.46
CA ASP A 140 -17.15 -47.96 13.24
C ASP A 140 -17.24 -46.49 13.68
N GLU A 141 -16.61 -46.13 14.80
CA GLU A 141 -16.51 -44.75 15.28
C GLU A 141 -15.65 -43.88 14.33
N ALA A 142 -14.51 -44.39 13.87
CA ALA A 142 -13.65 -43.73 12.90
C ALA A 142 -14.34 -43.58 11.53
N SER A 143 -15.04 -44.61 11.05
CA SER A 143 -15.82 -44.59 9.82
C SER A 143 -16.96 -43.56 9.90
N SER A 144 -17.65 -43.49 11.04
CA SER A 144 -18.71 -42.52 11.29
C SER A 144 -18.18 -41.09 11.36
N THR A 145 -17.03 -40.89 12.01
CA THR A 145 -16.34 -39.59 12.07
C THR A 145 -15.90 -39.15 10.68
N ASN A 146 -15.31 -40.05 9.89
CA ASN A 146 -14.87 -39.76 8.51
C ASN A 146 -16.04 -39.37 7.60
N LYS A 147 -17.21 -40.03 7.73
CA LYS A 147 -18.43 -39.62 7.02
C LYS A 147 -18.89 -38.21 7.41
N ASN A 148 -18.84 -37.87 8.69
CA ASN A 148 -19.21 -36.54 9.19
C ASN A 148 -18.23 -35.47 8.71
N ASP A 149 -16.93 -35.75 8.73
CA ASP A 149 -15.90 -34.83 8.25
C ASP A 149 -16.01 -34.62 6.73
N LYS A 150 -16.28 -35.68 5.96
CA LYS A 150 -16.56 -35.56 4.53
C LYS A 150 -17.78 -34.67 4.25
N LYS A 151 -18.81 -34.76 5.09
CA LYS A 151 -19.99 -33.87 5.01
C LYS A 151 -19.62 -32.42 5.34
N LYS A 152 -18.88 -32.18 6.42
CA LYS A 152 -18.37 -30.84 6.79
C LYS A 152 -17.49 -30.23 5.72
N ILE A 153 -16.55 -31.00 5.15
CA ILE A 153 -15.67 -30.53 4.07
C ILE A 153 -16.49 -30.14 2.84
N LYS A 154 -17.51 -30.93 2.49
CA LYS A 154 -18.41 -30.58 1.37
C LYS A 154 -19.15 -29.28 1.64
N ASP A 155 -19.66 -29.10 2.85
CA ASP A 155 -20.42 -27.91 3.26
C ASP A 155 -19.53 -26.66 3.28
N LEU A 156 -18.34 -26.75 3.89
CA LEU A 156 -17.35 -25.69 3.91
C LEU A 156 -16.91 -25.28 2.51
N LYS A 157 -16.73 -26.24 1.59
CA LYS A 157 -16.42 -25.93 0.19
C LYS A 157 -17.56 -25.18 -0.52
N ALA A 158 -18.82 -25.48 -0.21
CA ALA A 158 -19.96 -24.75 -0.75
C ALA A 158 -20.00 -23.31 -0.20
N GLN A 159 -19.81 -23.14 1.11
CA GLN A 159 -19.75 -21.83 1.75
C GLN A 159 -18.61 -20.96 1.21
N ILE A 160 -17.41 -21.53 1.02
CA ILE A 160 -16.28 -20.81 0.42
C ILE A 160 -16.61 -20.35 -1.00
N LYS A 161 -17.29 -21.19 -1.80
CA LYS A 161 -17.69 -20.83 -3.16
C LYS A 161 -18.69 -19.67 -3.16
N ASP A 162 -19.70 -19.72 -2.30
CA ASP A 162 -20.70 -18.66 -2.20
C ASP A 162 -20.06 -17.36 -1.70
N LEU A 163 -19.20 -17.44 -0.68
CA LEU A 163 -18.46 -16.28 -0.17
C LEU A 163 -17.54 -15.67 -1.22
N SER A 164 -16.86 -16.49 -2.03
CA SER A 164 -16.04 -16.01 -3.15
C SER A 164 -16.89 -15.24 -4.15
N LYS A 165 -18.09 -15.74 -4.47
CA LYS A 165 -19.01 -15.07 -5.38
C LYS A 165 -19.49 -13.73 -4.83
N TYR A 166 -19.84 -13.66 -3.55
CA TYR A 166 -20.20 -12.39 -2.90
C TYR A 166 -19.08 -11.34 -3.02
N LYS A 167 -17.82 -11.73 -2.82
CA LYS A 167 -16.68 -10.81 -2.97
C LYS A 167 -16.49 -10.34 -4.41
N GLU A 168 -16.68 -11.22 -5.39
CA GLU A 168 -16.62 -10.85 -6.81
C GLU A 168 -17.77 -9.90 -7.19
N ASP A 169 -18.98 -10.18 -6.71
CA ASP A 169 -20.17 -9.36 -6.95
C ASP A 169 -20.05 -7.98 -6.26
N GLU A 170 -19.47 -7.91 -5.06
CA GLU A 170 -19.19 -6.66 -4.34
C GLU A 170 -18.18 -5.79 -5.11
N ALA A 171 -17.07 -6.38 -5.56
CA ALA A 171 -16.08 -5.65 -6.37
C ALA A 171 -16.63 -5.19 -7.72
N ALA A 172 -17.55 -5.95 -8.33
CA ALA A 172 -18.24 -5.55 -9.55
C ALA A 172 -19.21 -4.39 -9.28
N PHE A 173 -19.97 -4.45 -8.19
CA PHE A 173 -20.89 -3.41 -7.77
C PHE A 173 -20.18 -2.09 -7.46
N GLU A 174 -19.04 -2.14 -6.75
CA GLU A 174 -18.22 -0.94 -6.47
C GLU A 174 -17.76 -0.27 -7.76
N LYS A 175 -17.27 -1.04 -8.74
CA LYS A 175 -16.85 -0.50 -10.05
C LYS A 175 -18.01 0.09 -10.85
N GLU A 176 -19.18 -0.55 -10.79
CA GLU A 176 -20.37 -0.03 -11.45
C GLU A 176 -20.85 1.27 -10.80
N LYS A 177 -20.81 1.33 -9.46
CA LYS A 177 -21.10 2.53 -8.67
C LYS A 177 -20.13 3.67 -9.00
N GLU A 178 -18.83 3.40 -9.08
CA GLU A 178 -17.81 4.37 -9.51
C GLU A 178 -18.08 4.89 -10.92
N LYS A 179 -18.34 4.00 -11.89
CA LYS A 179 -18.70 4.38 -13.26
C LYS A 179 -19.96 5.21 -13.33
N TYR A 180 -20.97 4.85 -12.55
CA TYR A 180 -22.21 5.62 -12.48
C TYR A 180 -21.94 7.02 -11.95
N TYR A 181 -21.12 7.16 -10.91
CA TYR A 181 -20.73 8.49 -10.42
C TYR A 181 -19.92 9.27 -11.45
N GLU A 182 -19.00 8.62 -12.16
CA GLU A 182 -18.25 9.27 -13.23
C GLU A 182 -19.17 9.74 -14.37
N GLU A 183 -20.08 8.90 -14.84
CA GLU A 183 -21.01 9.22 -15.93
C GLU A 183 -22.01 10.31 -15.52
N VAL A 184 -22.52 10.25 -14.30
CA VAL A 184 -23.43 11.26 -13.77
C VAL A 184 -22.70 12.60 -13.58
N VAL A 185 -21.45 12.60 -13.13
CA VAL A 185 -20.69 13.84 -12.85
C VAL A 185 -20.08 14.45 -14.12
N PHE A 186 -19.64 13.64 -15.08
CA PHE A 186 -18.82 14.09 -16.22
C PHE A 186 -19.48 13.91 -17.60
N SER A 187 -20.72 13.45 -17.71
CA SER A 187 -21.41 13.40 -19.01
C SER A 187 -21.87 14.79 -19.49
N ASP A 188 -21.91 14.97 -20.82
CA ASP A 188 -22.35 16.18 -21.52
C ASP A 188 -23.85 16.56 -21.27
N GLN A 189 -24.57 15.82 -20.43
CA GLN A 189 -25.98 16.00 -20.06
C GLN A 189 -26.19 16.15 -18.54
N ALA A 190 -25.12 16.34 -17.76
CA ALA A 190 -25.19 16.42 -16.31
C ALA A 190 -26.01 17.65 -15.82
N PRO A 191 -26.95 17.51 -14.86
CA PRO A 191 -27.62 18.64 -14.18
C PRO A 191 -26.64 19.65 -13.54
N ASP A 192 -27.15 20.84 -13.21
CA ASP A 192 -26.35 21.96 -12.71
C ASP A 192 -25.44 21.56 -11.53
N ILE A 193 -24.20 22.02 -11.59
CA ILE A 193 -23.10 21.62 -10.70
C ILE A 193 -23.42 21.87 -9.21
N GLN A 194 -24.36 22.78 -8.94
CA GLN A 194 -24.92 23.09 -7.62
C GLN A 194 -25.79 21.97 -7.03
N GLN A 195 -26.55 21.26 -7.87
CA GLN A 195 -27.36 20.12 -7.42
C GLN A 195 -26.47 18.94 -7.01
N TYR A 196 -25.29 18.82 -7.61
CA TYR A 196 -24.29 17.82 -7.23
C TYR A 196 -23.62 18.08 -5.90
N LYS A 197 -23.26 19.34 -5.60
CA LYS A 197 -22.78 19.74 -4.26
C LYS A 197 -23.77 19.29 -3.17
N THR A 198 -25.06 19.51 -3.42
CA THR A 198 -26.14 19.18 -2.49
C THR A 198 -26.32 17.65 -2.33
N TYR A 199 -26.20 16.88 -3.40
CA TYR A 199 -26.30 15.42 -3.36
C TYR A 199 -25.11 14.79 -2.63
N TYR A 200 -23.88 15.23 -2.89
CA TYR A 200 -22.68 14.70 -2.22
C TYR A 200 -22.60 15.05 -0.74
N GLU A 201 -23.10 16.22 -0.32
CA GLU A 201 -23.30 16.56 1.09
C GLU A 201 -24.28 15.60 1.80
N SER A 202 -25.07 14.81 1.05
CA SER A 202 -26.10 13.92 1.57
C SER A 202 -25.75 12.42 1.61
N ILE A 203 -24.56 12.00 1.12
CA ILE A 203 -24.11 10.59 1.07
C ILE A 203 -22.75 10.37 1.76
N ASP A 204 -22.45 9.10 2.09
CA ASP A 204 -21.27 8.66 2.86
C ASP A 204 -19.92 9.09 2.21
N PRO A 205 -19.08 9.88 2.91
CA PRO A 205 -17.99 10.67 2.30
C PRO A 205 -16.75 9.91 1.80
N GLU A 206 -16.55 8.64 2.11
CA GLU A 206 -15.25 7.97 1.92
C GLU A 206 -14.78 7.84 0.45
N ASN A 207 -15.71 7.72 -0.52
CA ASN A 207 -15.36 7.70 -1.96
C ASN A 207 -15.70 9.02 -2.70
N ALA A 208 -16.47 9.90 -2.07
CA ALA A 208 -16.88 11.18 -2.62
C ALA A 208 -15.84 12.29 -2.43
N GLU A 209 -14.96 12.18 -1.44
CA GLU A 209 -14.10 13.28 -0.98
C GLU A 209 -13.17 13.82 -2.08
N VAL A 210 -12.54 12.94 -2.87
CA VAL A 210 -11.57 13.35 -3.91
C VAL A 210 -12.28 14.06 -5.06
N LEU A 211 -13.37 13.49 -5.57
CA LEU A 211 -14.17 14.08 -6.64
C LEU A 211 -14.85 15.38 -6.15
N TYR A 212 -15.40 15.39 -4.94
CA TYR A 212 -16.00 16.58 -4.33
C TYR A 212 -14.97 17.71 -4.19
N LYS A 213 -13.77 17.41 -3.70
CA LYS A 213 -12.70 18.39 -3.58
C LYS A 213 -12.33 18.99 -4.93
N GLN A 214 -12.18 18.17 -5.97
CA GLN A 214 -11.86 18.64 -7.32
C GLN A 214 -12.99 19.50 -7.91
N VAL A 215 -14.25 19.07 -7.75
CA VAL A 215 -15.41 19.82 -8.27
C VAL A 215 -15.58 21.14 -7.54
N VAL A 216 -15.47 21.17 -6.21
CA VAL A 216 -15.55 22.41 -5.43
C VAL A 216 -14.40 23.36 -5.76
N GLU A 217 -13.17 22.84 -5.90
CA GLU A 217 -12.02 23.63 -6.33
C GLU A 217 -12.24 24.21 -7.73
N GLN A 218 -12.78 23.45 -8.69
CA GLN A 218 -13.11 23.94 -10.03
C GLN A 218 -14.23 24.99 -10.01
N ILE A 219 -15.35 24.75 -9.32
CA ILE A 219 -16.44 25.74 -9.20
C ILE A 219 -15.89 27.05 -8.61
N THR A 220 -15.06 26.94 -7.57
CA THR A 220 -14.48 28.10 -6.90
C THR A 220 -13.50 28.84 -7.81
N TYR A 221 -12.73 28.10 -8.61
CA TYR A 221 -11.84 28.67 -9.61
C TYR A 221 -12.62 29.39 -10.72
N ASP A 222 -13.60 28.73 -11.32
CA ASP A 222 -14.42 29.29 -12.41
C ASP A 222 -15.17 30.54 -11.96
N SER A 223 -15.74 30.53 -10.75
CA SER A 223 -16.39 31.71 -10.16
C SER A 223 -15.40 32.87 -9.98
N GLN A 224 -14.17 32.62 -9.53
CA GLN A 224 -13.14 33.66 -9.39
C GLN A 224 -12.67 34.19 -10.75
N VAL A 225 -12.54 33.31 -11.75
CA VAL A 225 -12.21 33.70 -13.12
C VAL A 225 -13.31 34.57 -13.71
N GLU A 226 -14.59 34.26 -13.47
CA GLU A 226 -15.72 35.08 -13.92
C GLU A 226 -15.67 36.48 -13.29
N ASP A 227 -15.34 36.58 -12.01
CA ASP A 227 -15.19 37.86 -11.32
C ASP A 227 -14.00 38.67 -11.85
N TYR A 228 -12.88 38.02 -12.16
CA TYR A 228 -11.77 38.67 -12.87
C TYR A 228 -12.20 39.14 -14.26
N ALA A 229 -12.91 38.31 -15.04
CA ALA A 229 -13.41 38.66 -16.35
C ALA A 229 -14.33 39.89 -16.30
N LYS A 230 -15.23 39.97 -15.31
CA LYS A 230 -16.07 41.16 -15.07
C LYS A 230 -15.22 42.39 -14.72
N THR A 231 -14.23 42.22 -13.85
CA THR A 231 -13.34 43.31 -13.42
C THR A 231 -12.59 43.93 -14.61
N TYR A 232 -11.98 43.09 -15.45
CA TYR A 232 -11.23 43.56 -16.61
C TYR A 232 -12.11 43.99 -17.78
N SER A 233 -13.30 43.41 -17.94
CA SER A 233 -14.27 43.85 -18.95
C SER A 233 -14.80 45.27 -18.69
N ASN A 234 -14.83 45.70 -17.43
CA ASN A 234 -15.22 47.05 -17.04
C ASN A 234 -14.04 48.06 -17.08
N MET A 235 -12.82 47.58 -17.34
CA MET A 235 -11.62 48.41 -17.49
C MET A 235 -11.47 48.87 -18.94
N LYS A 236 -10.71 49.95 -19.18
CA LYS A 236 -10.37 50.33 -20.57
C LYS A 236 -9.50 49.24 -21.21
N PRO A 237 -9.73 48.88 -22.49
CA PRO A 237 -9.00 47.79 -23.13
C PRO A 237 -7.47 47.93 -23.10
N GLN A 238 -6.95 49.15 -23.27
CA GLN A 238 -5.51 49.39 -23.22
C GLN A 238 -4.90 49.17 -21.82
N GLU A 239 -5.64 49.52 -20.77
CA GLU A 239 -5.17 49.36 -19.38
C GLU A 239 -5.14 47.87 -19.01
N ALA A 240 -6.20 47.12 -19.37
CA ALA A 240 -6.25 45.67 -19.19
C ALA A 240 -5.17 44.94 -20.00
N ALA A 241 -4.98 45.30 -21.27
CA ALA A 241 -3.92 44.75 -22.13
C ALA A 241 -2.53 44.96 -21.52
N SER A 242 -2.25 46.16 -21.01
CA SER A 242 -0.96 46.48 -20.40
C SER A 242 -0.70 45.63 -19.14
N ILE A 243 -1.73 45.33 -18.35
CA ILE A 243 -1.62 44.44 -17.19
C ILE A 243 -1.34 43.00 -17.67
N PHE A 244 -2.13 42.50 -18.62
CA PHE A 244 -1.98 41.14 -19.13
C PHE A 244 -0.63 40.89 -19.81
N ASP A 245 -0.05 41.89 -20.48
CA ASP A 245 1.30 41.79 -21.05
C ASP A 245 2.40 41.63 -19.99
N THR A 246 2.14 42.01 -18.73
CA THR A 246 3.08 41.76 -17.62
C THR A 246 2.94 40.36 -17.01
N MET A 247 1.86 39.64 -17.31
CA MET A 247 1.55 38.31 -16.74
C MET A 247 2.18 37.16 -17.54
N THR A 248 3.42 37.31 -17.99
CA THR A 248 4.08 36.35 -18.89
C THR A 248 4.24 34.95 -18.31
N ASP A 249 4.32 34.83 -16.98
CA ASP A 249 4.46 33.54 -16.27
C ASP A 249 3.10 32.89 -15.97
N ASN A 250 1.98 33.58 -16.25
CA ASN A 250 0.63 33.10 -15.94
C ASN A 250 -0.37 33.39 -17.07
N LEU A 251 0.03 33.06 -18.30
CA LEU A 251 -0.81 33.23 -19.49
C LEU A 251 -2.06 32.33 -19.47
N GLY A 252 -2.04 31.23 -18.71
CA GLY A 252 -3.22 30.37 -18.53
C GLY A 252 -4.38 31.12 -17.86
N LEU A 253 -4.12 31.79 -16.73
CA LEU A 253 -5.14 32.61 -16.07
C LEU A 253 -5.64 33.74 -16.97
N VAL A 254 -4.74 34.39 -17.72
CA VAL A 254 -5.14 35.45 -18.66
C VAL A 254 -6.04 34.88 -19.76
N ALA A 255 -5.73 33.70 -20.29
CA ALA A 255 -6.57 33.02 -21.28
C ALA A 255 -7.95 32.68 -20.70
N ASP A 256 -8.03 32.14 -19.48
CA ASP A 256 -9.29 31.81 -18.82
C ASP A 256 -10.16 33.05 -18.61
N ILE A 257 -9.55 34.17 -18.17
CA ILE A 257 -10.22 35.48 -18.03
C ILE A 257 -10.75 35.98 -19.39
N LEU A 258 -9.93 35.90 -20.44
CA LEU A 258 -10.31 36.31 -21.81
C LEU A 258 -11.44 35.43 -22.38
N MET A 259 -11.45 34.13 -22.07
CA MET A 259 -12.50 33.22 -22.52
C MET A 259 -13.83 33.45 -21.80
N ASN A 260 -13.79 33.90 -20.54
CA ASN A 260 -14.98 34.20 -19.74
C ASN A 260 -15.56 35.62 -19.95
N MET A 261 -14.95 36.46 -20.79
CA MET A 261 -15.52 37.76 -21.18
C MET A 261 -16.22 37.72 -22.55
N GLY A 262 -16.97 38.79 -22.84
CA GLY A 262 -17.64 38.97 -24.13
C GLY A 262 -16.64 39.04 -25.30
N THR A 263 -17.06 38.52 -26.45
CA THR A 263 -16.20 38.43 -27.65
C THR A 263 -15.62 39.77 -28.09
N GLN A 264 -16.41 40.85 -28.01
CA GLN A 264 -15.93 42.18 -28.39
C GLN A 264 -14.88 42.70 -27.40
N GLN A 265 -15.12 42.58 -26.10
CA GLN A 265 -14.16 42.98 -25.06
C GLN A 265 -12.85 42.20 -25.19
N ARG A 266 -12.93 40.88 -25.41
CA ARG A 266 -11.76 40.04 -25.68
C ARG A 266 -10.99 40.54 -26.90
N ALA A 267 -11.67 40.84 -28.00
CA ALA A 267 -11.05 41.35 -29.21
C ALA A 267 -10.39 42.72 -29.00
N ASP A 268 -11.05 43.62 -28.29
CA ASP A 268 -10.55 44.96 -28.00
C ASP A 268 -9.29 44.91 -27.12
N ILE A 269 -9.24 43.99 -26.14
CA ILE A 269 -8.07 43.79 -25.28
C ILE A 269 -6.93 43.15 -26.08
N LEU A 270 -7.17 42.02 -26.78
CA LEU A 270 -6.14 41.34 -27.58
C LEU A 270 -5.54 42.25 -28.65
N GLY A 271 -6.35 43.10 -29.27
CA GLY A 271 -5.88 44.08 -30.27
C GLY A 271 -5.01 45.20 -29.72
N LYS A 272 -4.90 45.33 -28.39
CA LYS A 272 -4.06 46.32 -27.68
C LYS A 272 -2.87 45.72 -26.95
N MET A 273 -2.76 44.38 -26.91
CA MET A 273 -1.65 43.66 -26.30
C MET A 273 -0.41 43.61 -27.20
N ASP A 274 0.73 43.22 -26.64
CA ASP A 274 1.90 42.84 -27.42
C ASP A 274 1.56 41.68 -28.37
N ALA A 275 2.00 41.78 -29.62
CA ALA A 275 1.67 40.80 -30.65
C ALA A 275 2.15 39.38 -30.30
N THR A 276 3.28 39.26 -29.59
CA THR A 276 3.83 37.97 -29.16
C THR A 276 2.99 37.37 -28.06
N THR A 277 2.57 38.18 -27.07
CA THR A 277 1.70 37.74 -25.98
C THR A 277 0.33 37.35 -26.50
N ALA A 278 -0.27 38.17 -27.36
CA ALA A 278 -1.57 37.91 -27.98
C ALA A 278 -1.57 36.61 -28.81
N ALA A 279 -0.49 36.35 -29.55
CA ALA A 279 -0.33 35.11 -30.30
C ALA A 279 -0.30 33.87 -29.38
N LYS A 280 0.49 33.93 -28.30
CA LYS A 280 0.56 32.83 -27.31
C LYS A 280 -0.79 32.59 -26.63
N LEU A 281 -1.51 33.66 -26.26
CA LEU A 281 -2.83 33.54 -25.66
C LEU A 281 -3.83 32.92 -26.64
N THR A 282 -3.76 33.28 -27.92
CA THR A 282 -4.60 32.68 -28.96
C THR A 282 -4.32 31.18 -29.13
N GLU A 283 -3.06 30.75 -29.02
CA GLU A 283 -2.68 29.33 -29.02
C GLU A 283 -3.22 28.60 -27.78
N ILE A 284 -3.12 29.20 -26.60
CA ILE A 284 -3.67 28.63 -25.36
C ILE A 284 -5.21 28.49 -25.44
N MET A 285 -5.87 29.47 -26.05
CA MET A 285 -7.33 29.45 -26.27
C MET A 285 -7.76 28.62 -27.49
N GLU A 286 -6.87 27.82 -28.11
CA GLU A 286 -7.25 26.96 -29.24
C GLU A 286 -8.42 26.03 -28.82
N PRO A 287 -9.55 26.04 -29.56
CA PRO A 287 -10.63 25.12 -29.29
C PRO A 287 -10.13 23.68 -29.41
N THR A 288 -10.29 22.87 -28.37
CA THR A 288 -9.91 21.46 -28.41
C THR A 288 -10.61 20.76 -29.57
N LYS A 289 -9.85 20.29 -30.56
CA LYS A 289 -10.36 19.40 -31.61
C LYS A 289 -10.82 18.11 -30.94
N LYS A 290 -12.13 17.86 -30.91
CA LYS A 290 -12.69 16.56 -30.51
C LYS A 290 -11.97 15.48 -31.33
N LYS A 291 -11.24 14.59 -30.64
CA LYS A 291 -10.72 13.35 -31.22
C LYS A 291 -11.75 12.26 -31.07
#